data_AF-A0A3C0KBD7-F1
#
_entry.id   AF-A0A3C0KBD7-F1
#
_cell.length_a   1.000
_cell.length_b   1.000
_cell.length_c   1.000
_cell.angle_alpha   90.00
_cell.angle_beta   90.00
_cell.angle_gamma   90.00
#
_symmetry.space_group_name_H-M   'P 1'
#
loop_
_entity.id
_entity.type
_entity.pdbx_description
1 polymer ?
#
loop_
_entity_poly.entity_id
_entity_poly.type
_entity_poly.pdbx_seq_one_letter_code
_entity_poly.pdbx_strand_id
1 'polypeptide(L)'
;VGACEACRGFGRVIGVDYGLVIPDERLSLRNGAVKVFQTPAWKECQDDLMRHAEAAGIPRDTPWNKLTPEQQHWVKSGSPNWNGKWNQQWYGIARFFEYLESKAYKMHIRVLLSKYRSYTECPVCAGARLKGDSLLWRIGTKAQADAVLPPERRHMPQGVAWTRARLEALPGLCLHDLMLMPLSDLRRFFDSLTDSLALARSDSPGGEPYEEPGVSPAGPASPQEPARPTGEQQALKLLFDEINTRLRYLCEVGIGYLTLDRQSRTLSGGEVQRINLTTALGTSLVNTLFVLDEPSIGL
;
A
#
# COMPACT_ATOMS: atom_id res chain seq x y z
N VAL A 1 -2.02 0.81 15.89
CA VAL A 1 -0.77 0.02 15.81
C VAL A 1 -0.96 -0.99 14.68
N GLY A 2 -0.23 -0.87 13.57
CA GLY A 2 -0.49 -1.74 12.39
C GLY A 2 0.22 -1.32 11.10
N ALA A 3 0.72 -0.08 11.02
CA ALA A 3 1.53 0.38 9.90
C ALA A 3 2.87 -0.37 9.82
N CYS A 4 3.31 -0.68 8.61
CA CYS A 4 4.65 -1.21 8.32
C CYS A 4 5.70 -0.22 8.84
N GLU A 5 6.68 -0.71 9.59
CA GLU A 5 7.70 0.15 10.22
C GLU A 5 8.69 0.73 9.21
N ALA A 6 9.08 -0.06 8.20
CA ALA A 6 10.04 0.37 7.18
C ALA A 6 9.53 1.53 6.32
N CYS A 7 8.27 1.45 5.86
CA CYS A 7 7.66 2.51 5.05
C CYS A 7 6.74 3.44 5.84
N ARG A 8 6.59 3.25 7.15
CA ARG A 8 5.67 4.01 8.03
C ARG A 8 4.24 4.12 7.48
N GLY A 9 3.76 3.09 6.80
CA GLY A 9 2.43 3.06 6.19
C GLY A 9 2.29 3.72 4.82
N PHE A 10 3.39 4.12 4.17
CA PHE A 10 3.33 4.70 2.81
C PHE A 10 3.30 3.66 1.69
N GLY A 11 3.61 2.38 1.96
CA GLY A 11 3.71 1.30 0.96
C GLY A 11 4.93 1.37 0.04
N ARG A 12 5.70 2.45 0.16
CA ARG A 12 6.86 2.76 -0.65
C ARG A 12 7.99 3.26 0.23
N VAL A 13 9.21 2.91 -0.13
CA VAL A 13 10.42 3.47 0.49
C VAL A 13 10.98 4.54 -0.43
N ILE A 14 11.59 5.54 0.19
CA ILE A 14 12.24 6.61 -0.53
C ILE A 14 13.67 6.15 -0.81
N GLY A 15 14.01 6.03 -2.09
CA GLY A 15 15.35 5.69 -2.56
C GLY A 15 15.94 6.82 -3.40
N VAL A 16 17.24 6.71 -3.69
CA VAL A 16 17.93 7.59 -4.63
C VAL A 16 17.76 7.04 -6.05
N ASP A 17 17.24 7.86 -6.95
CA ASP A 17 17.16 7.53 -8.37
C ASP A 17 18.49 7.91 -9.06
N TYR A 18 19.30 6.90 -9.36
CA TYR A 18 20.59 7.12 -10.01
C TYR A 18 20.47 7.62 -11.45
N GLY A 19 19.34 7.43 -12.14
CA GLY A 19 19.08 8.04 -13.44
C GLY A 19 18.84 9.54 -13.33
N LEU A 20 18.29 10.03 -12.20
CA LEU A 20 18.18 11.47 -11.94
C LEU A 20 19.52 12.07 -11.48
N VAL A 21 20.35 11.29 -10.79
CA VAL A 21 21.68 11.71 -10.34
C VAL A 21 22.68 11.76 -11.49
N ILE A 22 22.61 10.80 -12.42
CA ILE A 22 23.47 10.66 -13.60
C ILE A 22 22.58 10.58 -14.84
N PRO A 23 21.99 11.71 -15.29
CA PRO A 23 21.01 11.71 -16.36
C PRO A 23 21.61 11.56 -17.75
N ASP A 24 22.85 12.00 -17.95
CA ASP A 24 23.56 11.84 -19.22
C ASP A 24 24.75 10.90 -19.03
N GLU A 25 24.55 9.64 -19.42
CA GLU A 25 25.56 8.61 -19.31
C GLU A 25 26.71 8.74 -20.32
N ARG A 26 26.62 9.70 -21.26
CA ARG A 26 27.71 9.99 -22.22
C ARG A 26 28.78 10.90 -21.62
N LEU A 27 28.46 11.59 -20.53
CA LEU A 27 29.42 12.41 -19.81
C LEU A 27 30.39 11.54 -19.01
N SER A 28 31.63 12.01 -18.92
CA SER A 28 32.63 11.44 -18.02
C SER A 28 32.50 12.00 -16.61
N LEU A 29 33.15 11.38 -15.63
CA LEU A 29 33.15 11.89 -14.26
C LEU A 29 33.71 13.32 -14.19
N ARG A 30 34.77 13.62 -14.96
CA ARG A 30 35.37 14.95 -15.05
C ARG A 30 34.42 15.98 -15.66
N ASN A 31 33.66 15.59 -16.68
CA ASN A 31 32.71 16.47 -17.37
C ASN A 31 31.35 16.57 -16.65
N GLY A 32 31.29 16.15 -15.38
CA GLY A 32 30.14 16.40 -14.53
C GLY A 32 28.99 15.42 -14.71
N ALA A 33 29.28 14.14 -15.00
CA ALA A 33 28.26 13.08 -15.05
C ALA A 33 27.36 13.04 -13.80
N VAL A 34 27.92 13.34 -12.62
CA VAL A 34 27.15 13.43 -11.36
C VAL A 34 26.55 14.82 -11.20
N LYS A 35 25.29 14.97 -11.59
CA LYS A 35 24.58 16.27 -11.68
C LYS A 35 24.55 17.03 -10.36
N VAL A 36 24.33 16.33 -9.24
CA VAL A 36 24.17 16.98 -7.93
C VAL A 36 25.43 17.72 -7.46
N PHE A 37 26.61 17.25 -7.86
CA PHE A 37 27.90 17.87 -7.52
C PHE A 37 28.27 19.07 -8.39
N GLN A 38 27.53 19.32 -9.49
CA GLN A 38 27.81 20.44 -10.39
C GLN A 38 27.28 21.79 -9.88
N THR A 39 26.58 21.80 -8.75
CA THR A 39 26.09 23.04 -8.14
C THR A 39 27.17 23.67 -7.25
N PRO A 40 27.21 25.02 -7.12
CA PRO A 40 28.24 25.68 -6.31
C PRO A 40 28.32 25.19 -4.86
N ALA A 41 27.18 24.80 -4.29
CA ALA A 41 27.08 24.31 -2.92
C ALA A 41 27.76 22.95 -2.69
N TRP A 42 27.97 22.16 -3.75
CA TRP A 42 28.50 20.79 -3.67
C TRP A 42 29.74 20.57 -4.54
N LYS A 43 30.40 21.66 -4.97
CA LYS A 43 31.59 21.60 -5.81
C LYS A 43 32.74 20.84 -5.13
N GLU A 44 32.87 20.98 -3.81
CA GLU A 44 33.85 20.21 -3.03
C GLU A 44 33.67 18.70 -3.20
N CYS A 45 32.43 18.20 -3.33
CA CYS A 45 32.16 16.80 -3.58
C CYS A 45 32.65 16.34 -4.97
N GLN A 46 32.60 17.22 -5.97
CA GLN A 46 33.18 16.95 -7.29
C GLN A 46 34.70 16.85 -7.20
N ASP A 47 35.34 17.75 -6.45
CA ASP A 47 36.79 17.76 -6.27
C ASP A 47 37.27 16.51 -5.51
N ASP A 48 36.53 16.09 -4.49
CA ASP A 48 36.78 14.84 -3.74
C ASP A 48 36.64 13.61 -4.64
N LEU A 49 35.58 13.55 -5.46
CA LEU A 49 35.38 12.48 -6.43
C LEU A 49 36.58 12.39 -7.38
N MET A 50 37.07 13.52 -7.88
CA MET A 50 38.22 13.54 -8.79
C MET A 50 39.52 13.07 -8.12
N ARG A 51 39.77 13.53 -6.88
CA ARG A 51 40.96 13.17 -6.10
C ARG A 51 40.99 11.68 -5.77
N HIS A 52 39.89 11.14 -5.27
CA HIS A 52 39.84 9.74 -4.89
C HIS A 52 39.74 8.80 -6.08
N ALA A 53 39.09 9.22 -7.18
CA ALA A 53 39.07 8.43 -8.42
C ALA A 53 40.49 8.23 -8.97
N GLU A 54 41.34 9.24 -8.91
CA GLU A 54 42.74 9.14 -9.30
C GLU A 54 43.51 8.12 -8.46
N ALA A 55 43.40 8.22 -7.13
CA ALA A 55 44.07 7.31 -6.21
C ALA A 55 43.59 5.85 -6.35
N ALA A 56 42.32 5.64 -6.72
CA ALA A 56 41.72 4.33 -6.92
C ALA A 56 41.86 3.79 -8.36
N GLY A 57 42.49 4.53 -9.28
CA GLY A 57 42.64 4.12 -10.68
C GLY A 57 41.33 4.10 -11.48
N ILE A 58 40.31 4.86 -11.05
CA ILE A 58 39.02 4.94 -11.73
C ILE A 58 39.14 5.91 -12.92
N PRO A 59 38.75 5.52 -14.14
CA PRO A 59 38.80 6.40 -15.31
C PRO A 59 37.91 7.63 -15.12
N ARG A 60 38.52 8.83 -15.20
CA ARG A 60 37.82 10.12 -15.00
C ARG A 60 37.28 10.72 -16.29
N ASP A 61 37.90 10.36 -17.42
CA ASP A 61 37.65 10.91 -18.75
C ASP A 61 36.86 9.94 -19.66
N THR A 62 36.62 8.72 -19.18
CA THR A 62 35.76 7.75 -19.86
C THR A 62 34.29 8.09 -19.60
N PRO A 63 33.42 8.09 -20.64
CA PRO A 63 31.97 8.21 -20.48
C PRO A 63 31.41 7.21 -19.46
N TRP A 64 30.41 7.63 -18.68
CA TRP A 64 29.80 6.82 -17.63
C TRP A 64 29.30 5.45 -18.14
N ASN A 65 28.66 5.41 -19.29
CA ASN A 65 28.17 4.18 -19.92
C ASN A 65 29.26 3.20 -20.36
N LYS A 66 30.53 3.65 -20.45
CA LYS A 66 31.68 2.82 -20.80
C LYS A 66 32.48 2.37 -19.58
N LEU A 67 32.14 2.86 -18.38
CA LEU A 67 32.73 2.35 -17.13
C LEU A 67 32.25 0.93 -16.86
N THR A 68 33.14 0.12 -16.30
CA THR A 68 32.79 -1.23 -15.86
C THR A 68 31.77 -1.18 -14.70
N PRO A 69 30.95 -2.24 -14.51
CA PRO A 69 30.01 -2.29 -13.39
C PRO A 69 30.67 -2.09 -12.02
N GLU A 70 31.90 -2.59 -11.83
CA GLU A 70 32.68 -2.41 -10.59
C GLU A 70 33.11 -0.95 -10.39
N GLN A 71 33.54 -0.26 -11.45
CA GLN A 71 33.88 1.17 -11.38
C GLN A 71 32.63 2.01 -11.09
N GLN A 72 31.50 1.72 -11.75
CA GLN A 72 30.23 2.40 -11.44
C GLN A 72 29.81 2.15 -10.00
N HIS A 73 29.96 0.90 -9.51
CA HIS A 73 29.66 0.56 -8.13
C HIS A 73 30.56 1.33 -7.16
N TRP A 74 31.86 1.45 -7.43
CA TRP A 74 32.77 2.24 -6.60
C TRP A 74 32.35 3.71 -6.52
N VAL A 75 31.94 4.32 -7.64
CA VAL A 75 31.45 5.72 -7.63
C VAL A 75 30.17 5.86 -6.79
N LYS A 76 29.23 4.92 -6.93
CA LYS A 76 27.95 4.93 -6.22
C LYS A 76 28.10 4.63 -4.73
N SER A 77 28.80 3.55 -4.38
CA SER A 77 28.87 2.97 -3.04
C SER A 77 30.07 3.45 -2.22
N GLY A 78 31.06 4.06 -2.85
CA GLY A 78 32.28 4.52 -2.20
C GLY A 78 33.38 3.45 -2.13
N SER A 79 34.45 3.78 -1.40
CA SER A 79 35.55 2.85 -1.14
C SER A 79 35.09 1.61 -0.35
N PRO A 80 35.58 0.40 -0.67
CA PRO A 80 35.20 -0.84 0.02
C PRO A 80 35.50 -0.84 1.52
N ASN A 81 36.64 -0.23 1.90
CA ASN A 81 37.12 -0.19 3.29
C ASN A 81 36.70 1.09 4.02
N TRP A 82 35.46 1.53 3.86
CA TRP A 82 34.95 2.77 4.46
C TRP A 82 35.05 2.75 6.00
N ASN A 83 35.74 3.74 6.56
CA ASN A 83 35.99 3.86 8.00
C ASN A 83 35.27 5.05 8.66
N GLY A 84 34.39 5.75 7.92
CA GLY A 84 33.66 6.92 8.42
C GLY A 84 34.38 8.27 8.21
N LYS A 85 35.62 8.29 7.71
CA LYS A 85 36.40 9.52 7.51
C LYS A 85 36.22 10.06 6.09
N TRP A 86 35.35 11.07 5.97
CA TRP A 86 34.97 11.75 4.73
C TRP A 86 36.12 12.37 3.95
N ASN A 87 37.18 12.78 4.63
CA ASN A 87 38.35 13.43 4.03
C ASN A 87 39.44 12.44 3.55
N GLN A 88 39.37 11.17 3.96
CA GLN A 88 40.42 10.19 3.67
C GLN A 88 40.00 9.17 2.61
N GLN A 89 38.70 8.93 2.48
CA GLN A 89 38.16 7.90 1.61
C GLN A 89 36.98 8.42 0.81
N TRP A 90 36.78 7.86 -0.37
CA TRP A 90 35.60 8.14 -1.16
C TRP A 90 34.36 7.59 -0.45
N TYR A 91 33.47 8.48 -0.02
CA TYR A 91 32.25 8.12 0.69
C TYR A 91 31.19 7.52 -0.24
N GLY A 92 31.21 7.87 -1.53
CA GLY A 92 30.22 7.41 -2.50
C GLY A 92 28.95 8.27 -2.52
N ILE A 93 28.29 8.29 -3.68
CA ILE A 93 27.04 9.02 -3.87
C ILE A 93 25.95 8.57 -2.87
N ALA A 94 25.87 7.27 -2.57
CA ALA A 94 24.89 6.73 -1.62
C ALA A 94 25.00 7.39 -0.24
N ARG A 95 26.22 7.44 0.33
CA ARG A 95 26.46 8.03 1.66
C ARG A 95 26.29 9.55 1.66
N PHE A 96 26.57 10.22 0.55
CA PHE A 96 26.23 11.62 0.39
C PHE A 96 24.73 11.87 0.56
N PHE A 97 23.89 11.06 -0.09
CA PHE A 97 22.44 11.15 0.09
C PHE A 97 22.00 10.78 1.50
N GLU A 98 22.56 9.75 2.13
CA GLU A 98 22.29 9.42 3.55
C GLU A 98 22.60 10.61 4.48
N TYR A 99 23.72 11.31 4.24
CA TYR A 99 24.06 12.53 4.96
C TYR A 99 23.02 13.63 4.75
N LEU A 100 22.59 13.87 3.50
CA LEU A 100 21.54 14.83 3.21
C LEU A 100 20.22 14.47 3.91
N GLU A 101 19.87 13.18 3.98
CA GLU A 101 18.67 12.73 4.68
C GLU A 101 18.72 13.01 6.18
N SER A 102 19.90 12.89 6.81
CA SER A 102 20.09 13.32 8.21
C SER A 102 19.82 14.82 8.42
N LYS A 103 19.89 15.62 7.35
CA LYS A 103 19.63 17.06 7.33
C LYS A 103 18.27 17.42 6.73
N ALA A 104 17.37 16.44 6.52
CA ALA A 104 16.06 16.66 5.93
C ALA A 104 15.11 17.54 6.77
N TYR A 105 15.47 17.92 8.00
CA TYR A 105 14.75 18.96 8.73
C TYR A 105 14.86 20.35 8.06
N LYS A 106 15.90 20.58 7.26
CA LYS A 106 16.09 21.83 6.50
C LYS A 106 15.26 21.82 5.21
N MET A 107 14.48 22.88 4.97
CA MET A 107 13.59 22.98 3.81
C MET A 107 14.31 22.83 2.47
N HIS A 108 15.41 23.55 2.23
CA HIS A 108 16.17 23.50 0.98
C HIS A 108 16.76 22.11 0.71
N ILE A 109 17.12 21.36 1.76
CA ILE A 109 17.58 19.97 1.63
C ILE A 109 16.42 19.05 1.20
N ARG A 110 15.21 19.23 1.76
CA ARG A 110 14.02 18.48 1.31
C ARG A 110 13.71 18.72 -0.16
N VAL A 111 13.80 19.98 -0.60
CA VAL A 111 13.58 20.37 -2.01
C VAL A 111 14.67 19.81 -2.91
N LEU A 112 15.92 19.74 -2.45
CA LEU A 112 17.00 19.10 -3.21
C LEU A 112 16.74 17.60 -3.33
N LEU A 113 16.47 16.92 -2.21
CA LEU A 113 16.21 15.49 -2.17
C LEU A 113 15.01 15.10 -3.05
N SER A 114 13.93 15.88 -3.07
CA SER A 114 12.76 15.57 -3.91
C SER A 114 13.07 15.51 -5.42
N LYS A 115 14.17 16.12 -5.88
CA LYS A 115 14.60 16.09 -7.29
C LYS A 115 15.32 14.79 -7.69
N TYR A 116 15.79 14.02 -6.71
CA TYR A 116 16.61 12.81 -6.94
C TYR A 116 16.01 11.56 -6.29
N ARG A 117 14.75 11.65 -5.83
CA ARG A 117 14.08 10.55 -5.15
C ARG A 117 13.25 9.73 -6.12
N SER A 118 13.44 8.42 -6.08
CA SER A 118 12.48 7.46 -6.59
C SER A 118 11.65 6.93 -5.44
N TYR A 119 10.37 6.68 -5.70
CA TYR A 119 9.55 5.90 -4.80
C TYR A 119 9.50 4.48 -5.32
N THR A 120 10.19 3.57 -4.64
CA THR A 120 10.13 2.15 -4.94
C THR A 120 9.16 1.48 -3.98
N GLU A 121 8.57 0.38 -4.43
CA GLU A 121 7.72 -0.44 -3.57
C GLU A 121 8.49 -0.87 -2.32
N CYS A 122 7.84 -0.83 -1.15
CA CYS A 122 8.48 -1.18 0.10
C CYS A 122 8.84 -2.67 0.10
N PRO A 123 10.12 -3.06 0.26
CA PRO A 123 10.53 -4.47 0.21
C PRO A 123 10.02 -5.28 1.41
N VAL A 124 9.68 -4.62 2.52
CA VAL A 124 9.22 -5.28 3.76
C VAL A 124 7.73 -5.64 3.72
N CYS A 125 6.90 -4.79 3.10
CA CYS A 125 5.45 -5.05 3.04
C CYS A 125 4.92 -5.27 1.62
N ALA A 126 5.78 -5.21 0.59
CA ALA A 126 5.41 -5.33 -0.81
C ALA A 126 4.17 -4.47 -1.15
N GLY A 127 4.25 -3.17 -0.85
CA GLY A 127 3.15 -2.24 -1.11
C GLY A 127 2.03 -2.23 -0.06
N ALA A 128 1.93 -3.24 0.82
CA ALA A 128 0.75 -3.46 1.66
C ALA A 128 0.53 -2.44 2.79
N ARG A 129 1.53 -1.59 3.09
CA ARG A 129 1.48 -0.52 4.11
C ARG A 129 1.32 -1.00 5.56
N LEU A 130 1.12 -2.29 5.77
CA LEU A 130 0.81 -2.90 7.06
C LEU A 130 1.95 -3.80 7.56
N LYS A 131 1.95 -4.09 8.87
CA LYS A 131 2.82 -5.12 9.47
C LYS A 131 2.39 -6.51 9.00
N GLY A 132 3.32 -7.46 9.00
CA GLY A 132 3.05 -8.86 8.64
C GLY A 132 1.87 -9.45 9.41
N ASP A 133 1.84 -9.31 10.73
CA ASP A 133 0.76 -9.84 11.59
C ASP A 133 -0.63 -9.29 11.21
N SER A 134 -0.70 -8.02 10.79
CA SER A 134 -1.96 -7.42 10.34
C SER A 134 -2.45 -8.01 9.02
N LEU A 135 -1.54 -8.51 8.17
CA LEU A 135 -1.86 -9.16 6.90
C LEU A 135 -2.31 -10.62 7.07
N LEU A 136 -2.19 -11.19 8.27
CA LEU A 136 -2.64 -12.55 8.57
C LEU A 136 -4.15 -12.63 8.82
N TRP A 137 -4.79 -11.51 9.16
CA TRP A 137 -6.24 -11.44 9.35
C TRP A 137 -6.97 -11.52 8.01
N ARG A 138 -8.01 -12.36 7.97
CA ARG A 138 -8.80 -12.62 6.76
C ARG A 138 -10.28 -12.52 7.05
N ILE A 139 -11.04 -12.04 6.07
CA ILE A 139 -12.49 -11.90 6.13
C ILE A 139 -13.10 -12.82 5.08
N GLY A 140 -14.23 -13.45 5.41
CA GLY A 140 -15.00 -14.31 4.50
C GLY A 140 -14.47 -15.74 4.34
N THR A 141 -15.20 -16.52 3.57
CA THR A 141 -14.88 -17.91 3.25
C THR A 141 -13.98 -17.99 2.01
N LYS A 142 -13.41 -19.18 1.76
CA LYS A 142 -12.65 -19.43 0.51
C LYS A 142 -13.53 -19.25 -0.73
N ALA A 143 -14.76 -19.75 -0.72
CA ALA A 143 -15.68 -19.63 -1.85
C ALA A 143 -15.99 -18.16 -2.18
N GLN A 144 -16.25 -17.34 -1.16
CA GLN A 144 -16.48 -15.90 -1.33
C GLN A 144 -15.24 -15.19 -1.89
N ALA A 145 -14.04 -15.53 -1.39
CA ALA A 145 -12.80 -14.96 -1.87
C ALA A 145 -12.50 -15.35 -3.32
N ASP A 146 -12.68 -16.64 -3.68
CA ASP A 146 -12.44 -17.17 -5.03
C ASP A 146 -13.40 -16.54 -6.06
N ALA A 147 -14.61 -16.13 -5.63
CA ALA A 147 -15.60 -15.50 -6.50
C ALA A 147 -15.23 -14.07 -6.96
N VAL A 148 -14.37 -13.37 -6.22
CA VAL A 148 -14.05 -11.95 -6.46
C VAL A 148 -12.58 -11.67 -6.73
N LEU A 149 -11.68 -12.57 -6.32
CA LEU A 149 -10.24 -12.41 -6.52
C LEU A 149 -9.59 -13.76 -6.85
N PRO A 150 -8.99 -13.90 -8.06
CA PRO A 150 -8.26 -15.10 -8.44
C PRO A 150 -7.16 -15.44 -7.42
N PRO A 151 -7.02 -16.72 -7.00
CA PRO A 151 -6.08 -17.12 -5.96
C PRO A 151 -4.63 -16.70 -6.25
N GLU A 152 -4.21 -16.73 -7.50
CA GLU A 152 -2.86 -16.36 -7.95
C GLU A 152 -2.56 -14.86 -7.79
N ARG A 153 -3.60 -14.01 -7.71
CA ARG A 153 -3.49 -12.56 -7.51
C ARG A 153 -3.49 -12.14 -6.04
N ARG A 154 -3.69 -13.08 -5.10
CA ARG A 154 -3.70 -12.79 -3.67
C ARG A 154 -2.32 -12.39 -3.18
N HIS A 155 -2.30 -11.40 -2.29
CA HIS A 155 -1.09 -10.89 -1.70
C HIS A 155 -0.39 -11.97 -0.88
N MET A 156 0.90 -12.14 -1.15
CA MET A 156 1.79 -12.99 -0.37
C MET A 156 2.55 -12.09 0.63
N PRO A 157 2.27 -12.18 1.94
CA PRO A 157 3.03 -11.43 2.93
C PRO A 157 4.52 -11.75 2.83
N GLN A 158 5.38 -10.74 3.01
CA GLN A 158 6.82 -10.94 3.01
C GLN A 158 7.28 -11.54 4.35
N GLY A 159 8.30 -12.40 4.30
CA GLY A 159 8.91 -12.99 5.50
C GLY A 159 8.13 -14.15 6.14
N VAL A 160 7.03 -14.63 5.54
CA VAL A 160 6.33 -15.84 6.00
C VAL A 160 6.83 -17.09 5.29
N ALA A 161 6.92 -18.21 6.01
CA ALA A 161 7.26 -19.52 5.46
C ALA A 161 6.02 -20.21 4.83
N TRP A 162 5.28 -19.50 3.99
CA TRP A 162 4.11 -20.05 3.29
C TRP A 162 4.48 -20.46 1.86
N THR A 163 3.78 -21.44 1.34
CA THR A 163 3.79 -21.75 -0.09
C THR A 163 2.59 -21.11 -0.77
N ARG A 164 2.64 -20.93 -2.09
CA ARG A 164 1.50 -20.43 -2.87
C ARG A 164 0.25 -21.29 -2.64
N ALA A 165 0.38 -22.62 -2.74
CA ALA A 165 -0.70 -23.55 -2.48
C ALA A 165 -1.31 -23.40 -1.06
N ARG A 166 -0.46 -23.14 -0.05
CA ARG A 166 -0.95 -22.88 1.31
C ARG A 166 -1.77 -21.60 1.37
N LEU A 167 -1.31 -20.51 0.76
CA LEU A 167 -2.03 -19.23 0.72
C LEU A 167 -3.39 -19.37 0.03
N GLU A 168 -3.44 -20.06 -1.10
CA GLU A 168 -4.65 -20.25 -1.91
C GLU A 168 -5.70 -21.14 -1.24
N ALA A 169 -5.27 -22.01 -0.33
CA ALA A 169 -6.14 -22.84 0.49
C ALA A 169 -6.73 -22.09 1.70
N LEU A 170 -6.17 -20.94 2.10
CA LEU A 170 -6.67 -20.17 3.24
C LEU A 170 -8.05 -19.56 2.94
N PRO A 171 -8.94 -19.47 3.95
CA PRO A 171 -10.24 -18.83 3.78
C PRO A 171 -10.09 -17.32 3.64
N GLY A 172 -10.95 -16.71 2.84
CA GLY A 172 -11.10 -15.26 2.84
C GLY A 172 -9.93 -14.47 2.26
N LEU A 173 -10.08 -13.15 2.35
CA LEU A 173 -9.14 -12.17 1.83
C LEU A 173 -8.54 -11.35 2.95
N CYS A 174 -7.25 -11.00 2.84
CA CYS A 174 -6.63 -10.07 3.77
C CYS A 174 -7.01 -8.63 3.43
N LEU A 175 -6.79 -7.70 4.37
CA LEU A 175 -7.13 -6.29 4.14
C LEU A 175 -6.45 -5.72 2.88
N HIS A 176 -5.21 -6.11 2.57
CA HIS A 176 -4.53 -5.60 1.38
C HIS A 176 -5.15 -6.11 0.08
N ASP A 177 -5.64 -7.36 0.04
CA ASP A 177 -6.38 -7.91 -1.10
C ASP A 177 -7.64 -7.06 -1.37
N LEU A 178 -8.39 -6.75 -0.30
CA LEU A 178 -9.59 -5.92 -0.38
C LEU A 178 -9.29 -4.49 -0.86
N MET A 179 -8.13 -3.94 -0.50
CA MET A 179 -7.73 -2.58 -0.89
C MET A 179 -7.32 -2.47 -2.36
N LEU A 180 -6.82 -3.56 -2.96
CA LEU A 180 -6.32 -3.58 -4.34
C LEU A 180 -7.36 -3.97 -5.38
N MET A 181 -8.50 -4.51 -4.98
CA MET A 181 -9.55 -4.90 -5.92
C MET A 181 -10.44 -3.72 -6.35
N PRO A 182 -11.07 -3.80 -7.54
CA PRO A 182 -12.06 -2.82 -7.95
C PRO A 182 -13.19 -2.70 -6.92
N LEU A 183 -13.69 -1.48 -6.71
CA LEU A 183 -14.81 -1.21 -5.79
C LEU A 183 -16.06 -2.01 -6.15
N SER A 184 -16.29 -2.32 -7.43
CA SER A 184 -17.38 -3.20 -7.88
C SER A 184 -17.24 -4.63 -7.35
N ASP A 185 -16.02 -5.19 -7.35
CA ASP A 185 -15.76 -6.54 -6.87
C ASP A 185 -15.74 -6.57 -5.33
N LEU A 186 -15.22 -5.52 -4.71
CA LEU A 186 -15.29 -5.33 -3.26
C LEU A 186 -16.73 -5.28 -2.77
N ARG A 187 -17.62 -4.59 -3.49
CA ARG A 187 -19.05 -4.56 -3.19
C ARG A 187 -19.66 -5.96 -3.27
N ARG A 188 -19.42 -6.70 -4.36
CA ARG A 188 -19.89 -8.09 -4.51
C ARG A 188 -19.42 -8.99 -3.36
N PHE A 189 -18.18 -8.79 -2.90
CA PHE A 189 -17.64 -9.51 -1.76
C PHE A 189 -18.43 -9.22 -0.48
N PHE A 190 -18.66 -7.96 -0.14
CA PHE A 190 -19.41 -7.59 1.07
C PHE A 190 -20.91 -7.89 0.97
N ASP A 191 -21.53 -7.83 -0.21
CA ASP A 191 -22.90 -8.30 -0.43
C ASP A 191 -23.01 -9.79 -0.04
N SER A 192 -22.05 -10.62 -0.48
CA SER A 192 -22.02 -12.06 -0.13
C SER A 192 -21.83 -12.34 1.38
N LEU A 193 -21.13 -11.44 2.10
CA LEU A 193 -20.96 -11.55 3.55
C LEU A 193 -22.27 -11.22 4.27
N THR A 194 -22.97 -10.17 3.83
CA THR A 194 -24.30 -9.81 4.36
C THR A 194 -25.32 -10.92 4.13
N ASP A 195 -25.33 -11.52 2.93
CA ASP A 195 -26.22 -12.65 2.61
C ASP A 195 -25.96 -13.86 3.50
N SER A 196 -24.69 -14.17 3.77
CA SER A 196 -24.31 -15.28 4.65
C SER A 196 -24.75 -15.03 6.10
N LEU A 197 -24.67 -13.79 6.59
CA LEU A 197 -25.19 -13.42 7.91
C LEU A 197 -26.72 -13.50 7.97
N ALA A 198 -27.43 -13.26 6.86
CA ALA A 198 -28.88 -13.38 6.79
C ALA A 198 -29.32 -14.86 6.82
N LEU A 199 -28.64 -15.74 6.08
CA LEU A 199 -28.89 -17.19 6.03
C LEU A 199 -28.57 -17.88 7.38
N ALA A 200 -27.53 -17.44 8.10
CA ALA A 200 -27.24 -17.95 9.44
C ALA A 200 -28.40 -17.74 10.45
N ARG A 201 -29.34 -16.83 10.16
CA ARG A 201 -30.55 -16.62 10.98
C ARG A 201 -31.67 -17.63 10.68
N SER A 202 -31.70 -18.23 9.49
CA SER A 202 -32.72 -19.24 9.15
C SER A 202 -32.36 -20.63 9.66
N ASP A 203 -31.07 -20.92 9.84
CA ASP A 203 -30.56 -22.27 10.06
C ASP A 203 -30.14 -22.56 11.52
N SER A 204 -30.59 -21.77 12.51
CA SER A 204 -30.34 -22.11 13.92
C SER A 204 -31.08 -23.42 14.26
N PRO A 205 -30.38 -24.55 14.49
CA PRO A 205 -31.03 -25.78 14.89
C PRO A 205 -31.50 -25.58 16.33
N GLY A 206 -32.80 -25.80 16.58
CA GLY A 206 -33.28 -25.97 17.94
C GLY A 206 -32.42 -27.03 18.62
N GLY A 207 -31.85 -26.68 19.78
CA GLY A 207 -31.06 -27.62 20.58
C GLY A 207 -31.88 -28.89 20.82
N GLU A 208 -31.27 -30.04 20.58
CA GLU A 208 -31.87 -31.33 20.93
C GLU A 208 -32.26 -31.31 22.42
N PRO A 209 -33.53 -31.62 22.78
CA PRO A 209 -33.86 -31.86 24.16
C PRO A 209 -33.16 -33.14 24.58
N TYR A 210 -32.35 -33.05 25.63
CA TYR A 210 -31.99 -34.23 26.40
C TYR A 210 -33.29 -34.86 26.92
N GLU A 211 -33.58 -36.10 26.55
CA GLU A 211 -34.69 -36.86 27.13
C GLU A 211 -34.26 -37.36 28.51
N GLU A 212 -34.79 -36.76 29.59
CA GLU A 212 -34.86 -37.44 30.87
C GLU A 212 -35.96 -38.52 30.82
N PRO A 213 -35.66 -39.78 31.18
CA PRO A 213 -36.68 -40.81 31.25
C PRO A 213 -37.57 -40.59 32.47
N GLY A 214 -38.75 -40.01 32.25
CA GLY A 214 -39.91 -40.24 33.10
C GLY A 214 -40.71 -39.02 33.56
N VAL A 215 -41.38 -38.29 32.67
CA VAL A 215 -42.63 -37.55 32.99
C VAL A 215 -43.54 -37.52 31.75
N SER A 216 -44.81 -37.93 31.92
CA SER A 216 -45.89 -37.86 30.92
C SER A 216 -46.80 -36.62 31.14
N PRO A 217 -47.68 -36.24 30.18
CA PRO A 217 -47.69 -34.90 29.59
C PRO A 217 -48.91 -34.02 29.99
N ALA A 218 -48.81 -32.70 29.77
CA ALA A 218 -49.86 -31.85 29.16
C ALA A 218 -49.63 -30.36 29.51
N GLY A 219 -49.15 -29.59 28.54
CA GLY A 219 -49.18 -28.12 28.58
C GLY A 219 -49.14 -27.59 27.14
N PRO A 220 -49.95 -26.57 26.77
CA PRO A 220 -50.00 -26.10 25.39
C PRO A 220 -48.66 -25.49 25.00
N ALA A 221 -48.17 -25.87 23.81
CA ALA A 221 -46.93 -25.39 23.24
C ALA A 221 -46.94 -23.86 23.15
N SER A 222 -46.03 -23.20 23.89
CA SER A 222 -45.71 -21.80 23.64
C SER A 222 -44.97 -21.67 22.31
N PRO A 223 -45.21 -20.60 21.52
CA PRO A 223 -44.44 -20.35 20.31
C PRO A 223 -42.95 -20.25 20.64
N GLN A 224 -42.12 -21.08 20.04
CA GLN A 224 -40.67 -20.98 20.16
C GLN A 224 -40.23 -19.65 19.55
N GLU A 225 -39.81 -18.71 20.41
CA GLU A 225 -39.18 -17.47 19.98
C GLU A 225 -37.91 -17.79 19.16
N PRO A 226 -37.72 -17.18 17.97
CA PRO A 226 -36.51 -17.42 17.19
C PRO A 226 -35.27 -16.99 17.99
N ALA A 227 -34.23 -17.83 17.95
CA ALA A 227 -32.96 -17.60 18.64
C ALA A 227 -32.46 -16.17 18.40
N ARG A 228 -32.29 -15.40 19.47
CA ARG A 228 -31.81 -14.01 19.37
C ARG A 228 -30.41 -14.01 18.75
N PRO A 229 -30.15 -13.19 17.72
CA PRO A 229 -28.81 -13.10 17.14
C PRO A 229 -27.82 -12.71 18.24
N THR A 230 -26.63 -13.31 18.22
CA THR A 230 -25.57 -12.91 19.17
C THR A 230 -25.23 -11.44 18.95
N GLY A 231 -24.86 -10.72 20.02
CA GLY A 231 -24.52 -9.29 19.92
C GLY A 231 -23.46 -8.99 18.86
N GLU A 232 -22.56 -9.95 18.62
CA GLU A 232 -21.56 -9.89 17.54
C GLU A 232 -22.17 -9.93 16.14
N GLN A 233 -23.15 -10.81 15.87
CA GLN A 233 -23.84 -10.87 14.58
C GLN A 233 -24.61 -9.58 14.28
N GLN A 234 -25.23 -9.00 15.31
CA GLN A 234 -25.93 -7.72 15.15
C GLN A 234 -24.95 -6.58 14.84
N ALA A 235 -23.80 -6.53 15.52
CA ALA A 235 -22.76 -5.56 15.24
C ALA A 235 -22.18 -5.71 13.83
N LEU A 236 -21.88 -6.95 13.41
CA LEU A 236 -21.37 -7.23 12.06
C LEU A 236 -22.35 -6.81 10.97
N LYS A 237 -23.63 -7.08 11.16
CA LYS A 237 -24.67 -6.65 10.22
C LYS A 237 -24.66 -5.13 10.02
N LEU A 238 -24.65 -4.37 11.11
CA LEU A 238 -24.62 -2.90 11.04
C LEU A 238 -23.38 -2.39 10.30
N LEU A 239 -22.22 -3.03 10.52
CA LEU A 239 -20.98 -2.67 9.83
C LEU A 239 -21.03 -2.98 8.34
N PHE A 240 -21.50 -4.17 7.95
CA PHE A 240 -21.57 -4.56 6.55
C PHE A 240 -22.62 -3.76 5.77
N ASP A 241 -23.77 -3.44 6.39
CA ASP A 241 -24.80 -2.61 5.78
C ASP A 241 -24.28 -1.19 5.46
N GLU A 242 -23.48 -0.61 6.36
CA GLU A 242 -22.84 0.70 6.16
C GLU A 242 -21.75 0.64 5.08
N ILE A 243 -20.92 -0.40 5.08
CA ILE A 243 -19.89 -0.61 4.04
C ILE A 243 -20.55 -0.76 2.66
N ASN A 244 -21.55 -1.63 2.53
CA ASN A 244 -22.26 -1.85 1.27
C ASN A 244 -22.96 -0.58 0.78
N THR A 245 -23.52 0.21 1.70
CA THR A 245 -24.13 1.50 1.35
C THR A 245 -23.12 2.47 0.74
N ARG A 246 -21.93 2.62 1.33
CA ARG A 246 -20.88 3.49 0.79
C ARG A 246 -20.34 2.97 -0.55
N LEU A 247 -20.09 1.66 -0.65
CA LEU A 247 -19.61 1.04 -1.90
C LEU A 247 -20.64 1.17 -3.02
N ARG A 248 -21.93 1.06 -2.71
CA ARG A 248 -23.03 1.29 -3.66
C ARG A 248 -22.99 2.70 -4.23
N TYR A 249 -22.88 3.74 -3.39
CA TYR A 249 -22.79 5.12 -3.87
C TYR A 249 -21.58 5.34 -4.79
N LEU A 250 -20.41 4.78 -4.45
CA LEU A 250 -19.22 4.85 -5.31
C LEU A 250 -19.44 4.15 -6.66
N CYS A 251 -20.16 3.02 -6.68
CA CYS A 251 -20.49 2.35 -7.93
C CYS A 251 -21.51 3.13 -8.76
N GLU A 252 -22.53 3.71 -8.13
CA GLU A 252 -23.61 4.46 -8.80
C GLU A 252 -23.11 5.74 -9.47
N VAL A 253 -22.10 6.41 -8.88
CA VAL A 253 -21.44 7.56 -9.52
C VAL A 253 -20.37 7.14 -10.55
N GLY A 254 -20.31 5.85 -10.92
CA GLY A 254 -19.49 5.36 -12.03
C GLY A 254 -17.99 5.20 -11.75
N ILE A 255 -17.56 5.19 -10.49
CA ILE A 255 -16.13 4.99 -10.12
C ILE A 255 -15.84 3.57 -9.59
N GLY A 256 -16.71 2.61 -9.88
CA GLY A 256 -16.58 1.21 -9.47
C GLY A 256 -15.27 0.52 -9.93
N TYR A 257 -14.62 1.04 -10.97
CA TYR A 257 -13.34 0.54 -11.49
C TYR A 257 -12.12 0.95 -10.65
N LEU A 258 -12.26 1.94 -9.77
CA LEU A 258 -11.19 2.37 -8.86
C LEU A 258 -10.98 1.34 -7.75
N THR A 259 -9.87 1.48 -7.04
CA THR A 259 -9.53 0.65 -5.87
C THR A 259 -9.34 1.55 -4.66
N LEU A 260 -9.53 1.02 -3.44
CA LEU A 260 -9.34 1.80 -2.21
C LEU A 260 -7.88 2.22 -1.99
N ASP A 261 -6.90 1.50 -2.56
CA ASP A 261 -5.48 1.82 -2.42
C ASP A 261 -5.00 2.97 -3.33
N ARG A 262 -5.82 3.37 -4.31
CA ARG A 262 -5.47 4.39 -5.32
C ARG A 262 -5.13 5.72 -4.65
N GLN A 263 -4.00 6.32 -5.04
CA GLN A 263 -3.55 7.59 -4.48
C GLN A 263 -4.42 8.76 -4.94
N SER A 264 -4.93 9.58 -4.02
CA SER A 264 -5.80 10.73 -4.32
C SER A 264 -5.22 11.69 -5.36
N ARG A 265 -3.91 11.96 -5.32
CA ARG A 265 -3.21 12.81 -6.31
C ARG A 265 -3.18 12.27 -7.74
N THR A 266 -3.57 11.01 -7.94
CA THR A 266 -3.59 10.34 -9.26
C THR A 266 -4.99 10.17 -9.82
N LEU A 267 -5.97 10.72 -9.11
CA LEU A 267 -7.35 10.80 -9.57
C LEU A 267 -7.51 12.02 -10.48
N SER A 268 -8.33 11.89 -11.50
CA SER A 268 -8.77 13.00 -12.34
C SER A 268 -9.68 13.95 -11.55
N GLY A 269 -9.84 15.18 -12.05
CA GLY A 269 -10.77 16.15 -11.44
C GLY A 269 -12.19 15.61 -11.33
N GLY A 270 -12.70 14.96 -12.39
CA GLY A 270 -14.02 14.33 -12.40
C GLY A 270 -14.15 13.17 -11.41
N GLU A 271 -13.13 12.32 -11.26
CA GLU A 271 -13.13 11.26 -10.25
C GLU A 271 -13.21 11.82 -8.82
N VAL A 272 -12.41 12.85 -8.51
CA VAL A 272 -12.45 13.53 -7.19
C VAL A 272 -13.82 14.14 -6.93
N GLN A 273 -14.41 14.80 -7.93
CA GLN A 273 -15.72 15.41 -7.81
C GLN A 273 -16.81 14.36 -7.54
N ARG A 274 -16.79 13.23 -8.25
CA ARG A 274 -17.76 12.13 -8.05
C ARG A 274 -17.58 11.45 -6.69
N ILE A 275 -16.35 11.28 -6.20
CA ILE A 275 -16.10 10.83 -4.82
C ILE A 275 -16.73 11.80 -3.81
N ASN A 276 -16.52 13.11 -3.97
CA ASN A 276 -17.10 14.11 -3.08
C ASN A 276 -18.64 14.09 -3.11
N LEU A 277 -19.24 13.84 -4.28
CA LEU A 277 -20.68 13.65 -4.41
C LEU A 277 -21.19 12.47 -3.57
N THR A 278 -20.46 11.35 -3.52
CA THR A 278 -20.86 10.23 -2.64
C THR A 278 -20.81 10.58 -1.16
N THR A 279 -19.95 11.52 -0.75
CA THR A 279 -19.94 12.01 0.63
C THR A 279 -21.21 12.79 0.93
N ALA A 280 -21.66 13.65 0.01
CA ALA A 280 -22.93 14.36 0.12
C ALA A 280 -24.13 13.39 0.21
N LEU A 281 -24.17 12.38 -0.67
CA LEU A 281 -25.23 11.36 -0.69
C LEU A 281 -25.22 10.46 0.55
N GLY A 282 -24.05 10.18 1.11
CA GLY A 282 -23.87 9.33 2.28
C GLY A 282 -24.15 10.03 3.60
N THR A 283 -24.10 11.36 3.65
CA THR A 283 -24.54 12.13 4.81
C THR A 283 -26.05 12.31 4.74
N SER A 284 -26.80 11.77 5.70
CA SER A 284 -28.26 11.96 5.84
C SER A 284 -28.64 13.40 6.24
N LEU A 285 -28.02 14.40 5.61
CA LEU A 285 -28.26 15.81 5.82
C LEU A 285 -29.58 16.20 5.16
N VAL A 286 -30.50 16.70 5.96
CA VAL A 286 -31.74 17.34 5.50
C VAL A 286 -31.53 18.84 5.38
N ASN A 287 -32.30 19.52 4.53
CA ASN A 287 -32.24 20.98 4.30
C ASN A 287 -30.86 21.51 3.86
N THR A 288 -30.11 20.73 3.08
CA THR A 288 -28.82 21.16 2.52
C THR A 288 -28.95 21.36 1.02
N LEU A 289 -28.50 22.51 0.51
CA LEU A 289 -28.40 22.80 -0.92
C LEU A 289 -26.98 22.45 -1.40
N PHE A 290 -26.86 21.44 -2.25
CA PHE A 290 -25.60 21.12 -2.92
C PHE A 290 -25.55 21.84 -4.28
N VAL A 291 -24.51 22.66 -4.49
CA VAL A 291 -24.22 23.27 -5.80
C VAL A 291 -23.07 22.48 -6.43
N LEU A 292 -23.33 21.87 -7.59
CA LEU A 292 -22.38 21.04 -8.32
C LEU A 292 -21.94 21.78 -9.59
N ASP A 293 -20.63 21.87 -9.80
CA ASP A 293 -20.06 22.52 -10.98
C ASP A 293 -19.71 21.46 -12.04
N GLU A 294 -20.53 21.32 -13.08
CA GLU A 294 -20.34 20.36 -14.19
C GLU A 294 -20.10 18.88 -13.77
N PRO A 295 -21.06 18.20 -13.11
CA PRO A 295 -20.86 16.83 -12.60
C PRO A 295 -20.70 15.75 -13.70
N SER A 296 -20.93 16.09 -14.97
CA SER A 296 -20.76 15.18 -16.11
C SER A 296 -19.34 15.13 -16.68
N ILE A 297 -18.39 15.94 -16.18
CA ILE A 297 -17.00 15.94 -16.69
C ILE A 297 -16.36 14.56 -16.49
N GLY A 298 -15.85 13.97 -17.57
CA GLY A 298 -15.09 12.72 -17.55
C GLY A 298 -15.93 11.50 -17.17
N LEU A 299 -17.21 11.50 -17.54
CA LEU A 299 -18.09 10.32 -17.64
C LEU A 299 -18.09 9.79 -19.08
#